data_AF-A0A3N5XNH6-F1
#
_entry.id   AF-A0A3N5XNH6-F1
#
_cell.length_a   1.000
_cell.length_b   1.000
_cell.length_c   1.000
_cell.angle_alpha   90.00
_cell.angle_beta   90.00
_cell.angle_gamma   90.00
#
_symmetry.space_group_name_H-M   'P 1'
#
loop_
_entity.id
_entity.type
_entity.pdbx_description
1 polymer ?
#
loop_
_entity_poly.entity_id
_entity_poly.type
_entity_poly.pdbx_seq_one_letter_code
_entity_poly.pdbx_strand_id
1 'polypeptide(L)'
;MKHFALRYNLLTYRFDQLYLPAAFWVLFTIICLFRMQPEYLLDMAQAYLGAVVPLIAGIMGAYAILDDPALELRFAAPARAERFLLERLGLILTVQAFCALTFQVFVLALGADLSSLGTIFQVQLAWLVPALSLMTLGCLGS
;
A
#
# COMPACT_ATOMS: atom_id res chain seq x y z
N MET A 1 17.28 -23.82 -1.66
CA MET A 1 16.00 -23.64 -0.92
C MET A 1 15.47 -22.20 -1.00
N LYS A 2 15.34 -21.60 -2.20
CA LYS A 2 14.89 -20.17 -2.35
C LYS A 2 13.49 -19.99 -2.95
N HIS A 3 12.97 -20.96 -3.70
CA HIS A 3 11.67 -20.83 -4.36
C HIS A 3 10.45 -21.17 -3.49
N PHE A 4 10.63 -21.92 -2.39
CA PHE A 4 9.50 -22.31 -1.54
C PHE A 4 9.02 -21.18 -0.61
N ALA A 5 9.88 -20.22 -0.24
CA ALA A 5 9.51 -19.15 0.70
C ALA A 5 8.50 -18.14 0.12
N LEU A 6 8.65 -17.75 -1.15
CA LEU A 6 7.72 -16.80 -1.81
C LEU A 6 6.33 -17.42 -2.01
N ARG A 7 6.28 -18.65 -2.53
CA ARG A 7 5.01 -19.36 -2.75
C ARG A 7 4.31 -19.63 -1.42
N TYR A 8 5.05 -19.97 -0.37
CA TYR A 8 4.49 -20.20 0.96
C TYR A 8 4.05 -18.89 1.63
N ASN A 9 4.81 -17.80 1.52
CA ASN A 9 4.39 -16.48 2.02
C ASN A 9 3.16 -15.95 1.28
N LEU A 10 3.03 -16.19 -0.05
CA LEU A 10 1.82 -15.87 -0.81
C LEU A 10 0.62 -16.75 -0.41
N LEU A 11 0.84 -18.04 -0.16
CA LEU A 11 -0.21 -18.97 0.29
C LEU A 11 -0.65 -18.72 1.74
N THR A 12 0.25 -18.22 2.58
CA THR A 12 -0.03 -17.84 3.99
C THR A 12 -0.42 -16.37 4.10
N TYR A 13 -0.43 -15.65 2.96
CA TYR A 13 -0.87 -14.26 2.92
C TYR A 13 -2.36 -14.23 3.21
N ARG A 14 -2.75 -13.59 4.32
CA ARG A 14 -4.17 -13.42 4.63
C ARG A 14 -4.76 -12.53 3.54
N PHE A 15 -5.73 -13.06 2.79
CA PHE A 15 -6.45 -12.31 1.76
C PHE A 15 -7.03 -11.00 2.28
N ASP A 16 -7.28 -10.87 3.59
CA ASP A 16 -7.64 -9.62 4.28
C ASP A 16 -6.70 -8.44 3.96
N GLN A 17 -5.40 -8.72 3.80
CA GLN A 17 -4.40 -7.71 3.45
C GLN A 17 -4.54 -7.21 1.99
N LEU A 18 -5.20 -7.97 1.11
CA LEU A 18 -5.53 -7.54 -0.25
C LEU A 18 -6.92 -6.87 -0.33
N TYR A 19 -7.88 -7.37 0.45
CA TYR A 19 -9.25 -6.87 0.41
C TYR A 19 -9.36 -5.40 0.82
N LEU A 20 -8.63 -4.98 1.86
CA LEU A 20 -8.76 -3.62 2.36
C LEU A 20 -8.21 -2.56 1.37
N PRO A 21 -6.99 -2.67 0.82
CA PRO A 21 -6.52 -1.77 -0.23
C PRO A 21 -7.41 -1.79 -1.47
N ALA A 22 -7.87 -2.97 -1.89
CA ALA A 22 -8.75 -3.12 -3.05
C ALA A 22 -10.12 -2.47 -2.84
N ALA A 23 -10.70 -2.58 -1.63
CA ALA A 23 -11.99 -1.96 -1.31
C ALA A 23 -11.90 -0.43 -1.36
N PHE A 24 -10.84 0.15 -0.80
CA PHE A 24 -10.61 1.60 -0.89
C PHE A 24 -10.32 2.06 -2.31
N TRP A 25 -9.58 1.27 -3.09
CA TRP A 25 -9.38 1.55 -4.51
C TRP A 25 -10.73 1.61 -5.25
N VAL A 26 -11.57 0.58 -5.13
CA VAL A 26 -12.88 0.51 -5.78
C VAL A 26 -13.78 1.67 -5.32
N LEU A 27 -13.80 1.98 -4.03
CA LEU A 27 -14.58 3.09 -3.49
C LEU A 27 -14.20 4.41 -4.15
N PHE A 28 -12.90 4.73 -4.23
CA PHE A 28 -12.43 5.96 -4.84
C PHE A 28 -12.69 6.00 -6.35
N THR A 29 -12.53 4.88 -7.05
CA THR A 29 -12.91 4.74 -8.46
C THR A 29 -14.39 5.07 -8.66
N ILE A 30 -15.28 4.51 -7.83
CA ILE A 30 -16.73 4.79 -7.89
C ILE A 30 -17.01 6.28 -7.64
N ILE A 31 -16.37 6.90 -6.64
CA ILE A 31 -16.53 8.32 -6.35
C ILE A 31 -16.12 9.20 -7.53
N CYS A 32 -14.98 8.90 -8.17
CA CYS A 32 -14.51 9.59 -9.37
C CYS A 32 -15.50 9.44 -10.54
N LEU A 33 -16.13 8.27 -10.71
CA LEU A 33 -17.13 8.06 -11.76
C LEU A 33 -18.41 8.88 -11.53
N PHE A 34 -18.82 9.13 -10.29
CA PHE A 34 -19.97 9.99 -9.99
C PHE A 34 -19.70 11.47 -10.25
N ARG A 35 -18.44 11.91 -10.21
CA ARG A 35 -18.03 13.29 -10.46
C ARG A 35 -16.82 13.36 -11.39
N MET A 36 -17.08 13.23 -12.69
CA MET A 36 -16.06 13.31 -13.75
C MET A 36 -15.54 14.73 -14.04
N GLN A 37 -15.77 15.70 -13.16
CA GLN A 37 -15.25 17.05 -13.35
C GLN A 37 -13.74 17.06 -13.07
N PRO A 38 -12.93 17.71 -13.92
CA PRO A 38 -11.47 17.62 -13.86
C PRO A 38 -10.88 18.11 -12.53
N GLU A 39 -11.44 19.17 -11.95
CA GLU A 39 -11.02 19.70 -10.64
C GLU A 39 -11.24 18.67 -9.53
N TYR A 40 -12.41 18.03 -9.49
CA TYR A 40 -12.73 16.99 -8.52
C TYR A 40 -11.88 15.73 -8.67
N LEU A 41 -11.54 15.35 -9.90
CA LEU A 41 -10.67 14.20 -10.15
C LEU A 41 -9.26 14.43 -9.61
N LEU A 42 -8.75 15.66 -9.68
CA LEU A 42 -7.45 16.03 -9.12
C LEU A 42 -7.47 16.04 -7.59
N ASP A 43 -8.49 16.63 -6.98
CA ASP A 43 -8.66 16.61 -5.52
C ASP A 43 -8.75 15.17 -4.99
N MET A 44 -9.48 14.30 -5.69
CA MET A 44 -9.58 12.89 -5.34
C MET A 44 -8.26 12.15 -5.52
N ALA A 45 -7.48 12.47 -6.55
CA ALA A 45 -6.14 11.90 -6.74
C ALA A 45 -5.19 12.30 -5.63
N GLN A 46 -5.21 13.57 -5.20
CA GLN A 46 -4.44 14.05 -4.06
C GLN A 46 -4.86 13.37 -2.76
N ALA A 47 -6.16 13.26 -2.51
CA ALA A 47 -6.68 12.60 -1.31
C ALA A 47 -6.30 11.11 -1.27
N TYR A 48 -6.47 10.39 -2.38
CA TYR A 48 -6.18 8.97 -2.44
C TYR A 48 -4.68 8.68 -2.31
N LEU A 49 -3.85 9.34 -3.11
CA LEU A 49 -2.40 9.12 -3.13
C LEU A 49 -1.73 9.68 -1.87
N GLY A 50 -2.10 10.88 -1.45
CA GLY A 50 -1.43 11.59 -0.35
C GLY A 50 -1.87 11.15 1.05
N ALA A 51 -3.09 10.64 1.21
CA ALA A 51 -3.61 10.26 2.53
C ALA A 51 -4.00 8.78 2.62
N VAL A 52 -4.86 8.31 1.71
CA VAL A 52 -5.47 6.97 1.84
C VAL A 52 -4.45 5.85 1.67
N VAL A 53 -3.64 5.88 0.61
CA VAL A 53 -2.61 4.86 0.37
C VAL A 53 -1.60 4.81 1.54
N PRO A 54 -1.04 5.95 2.01
CA PRO A 54 -0.18 5.97 3.19
C PRO A 54 -0.84 5.45 4.47
N LEU A 55 -2.09 5.84 4.73
CA LEU A 55 -2.81 5.42 5.92
C LEU A 55 -3.00 3.90 5.95
N ILE A 56 -3.41 3.33 4.82
CA ILE A 56 -3.59 1.88 4.69
C ILE A 56 -2.24 1.17 4.85
N ALA A 57 -1.16 1.70 4.25
CA ALA A 57 0.19 1.15 4.44
C ALA A 57 0.59 1.12 5.93
N GLY A 58 0.27 2.17 6.68
CA GLY A 58 0.49 2.25 8.13
C GLY A 58 -0.29 1.20 8.91
N ILE A 59 -1.60 1.13 8.70
CA ILE A 59 -2.50 0.18 9.35
C ILE A 59 -2.05 -1.26 9.08
N MET A 60 -1.78 -1.59 7.82
CA MET A 60 -1.31 -2.91 7.44
C MET A 60 0.08 -3.23 8.00
N GLY A 61 0.97 -2.23 8.07
CA GLY A 61 2.28 -2.37 8.71
C GLY A 61 2.16 -2.78 10.18
N ALA A 62 1.25 -2.15 10.93
CA ALA A 62 0.97 -2.52 12.32
C ALA A 62 0.45 -3.97 12.43
N TYR A 63 -0.55 -4.34 11.61
CA TYR A 63 -1.09 -5.71 11.61
C TYR A 63 -0.07 -6.77 11.20
N ALA A 64 0.91 -6.41 10.36
CA ALA A 64 1.96 -7.35 9.95
C ALA A 64 2.82 -7.83 11.10
N ILE A 65 2.90 -7.05 12.19
CA ILE A 65 3.64 -7.35 13.42
C ILE A 65 2.72 -7.87 14.52
N LEU A 66 1.55 -7.24 14.74
CA LEU A 66 0.68 -7.56 15.87
C LEU A 66 -0.02 -8.93 15.76
N ASP A 67 -0.43 -9.35 14.56
CA ASP A 67 -1.38 -10.46 14.36
C ASP A 67 -0.71 -11.82 14.05
N ASP A 68 0.61 -11.96 14.17
CA ASP A 68 1.30 -13.20 13.75
C ASP A 68 1.83 -14.03 14.94
N PRO A 69 1.11 -15.07 15.41
CA PRO A 69 1.67 -16.03 16.37
C PRO A 69 2.87 -16.81 15.80
N ALA A 70 3.12 -16.74 14.47
CA ALA A 70 4.33 -17.27 13.87
C ALA A 70 5.57 -16.39 14.11
N LEU A 71 5.45 -15.14 14.59
CA LEU A 71 6.59 -14.35 15.06
C LEU A 71 7.25 -15.03 16.27
N GLU A 72 6.45 -15.47 17.24
CA GLU A 72 6.94 -16.19 18.42
C GLU A 72 7.65 -17.49 18.04
N LEU A 73 7.10 -18.25 17.08
CA LEU A 73 7.69 -19.48 16.57
C LEU A 73 8.92 -19.24 15.68
N ARG A 74 9.02 -18.10 14.98
CA ARG A 74 10.14 -17.78 14.08
C ARG A 74 11.30 -17.10 14.79
N PHE A 75 11.08 -16.40 15.91
CA PHE A 75 12.18 -15.97 16.79
C PHE A 75 12.93 -17.15 17.42
N ALA A 76 12.29 -18.32 17.53
CA ALA A 76 12.93 -19.56 17.93
C ALA A 76 13.74 -20.24 16.80
N ALA A 77 13.60 -19.79 15.54
CA ALA A 77 14.32 -20.32 14.39
C ALA A 77 15.54 -19.42 14.03
N PRO A 78 16.65 -19.97 13.51
CA PRO A 78 17.83 -19.17 13.13
C PRO A 78 17.62 -18.42 11.80
N ALA A 79 16.68 -17.48 11.78
CA ALA A 79 16.43 -16.58 10.66
C ALA A 79 16.77 -15.14 11.05
N ARG A 80 17.34 -14.37 10.10
CA ARG A 80 17.62 -12.93 10.33
C ARG A 80 16.32 -12.14 10.36
N ALA A 81 16.06 -11.43 11.45
CA ALA A 81 14.85 -10.62 11.66
C ALA A 81 14.62 -9.59 10.53
N GLU A 82 15.68 -8.93 10.06
CA GLU A 82 15.62 -7.96 8.96
C GLU A 82 15.01 -8.53 7.67
N ARG A 83 15.39 -9.77 7.33
CA ARG A 83 14.92 -10.42 6.10
C ARG A 83 13.43 -10.77 6.20
N PHE A 84 12.98 -11.17 7.38
CA PHE A 84 11.57 -11.43 7.62
C PHE A 84 10.72 -10.15 7.54
N LEU A 85 11.19 -9.06 8.15
CA LEU A 85 10.54 -7.76 8.04
C LEU A 85 10.46 -7.28 6.59
N LEU A 86 11.56 -7.39 5.83
CA LEU A 86 11.56 -7.04 4.41
C LEU A 86 10.61 -7.89 3.57
N GLU A 87 10.53 -9.20 3.83
CA GLU A 87 9.61 -10.08 3.09
C GLU A 87 8.13 -9.74 3.35
N ARG A 88 7.78 -9.34 4.58
CA ARG A 88 6.40 -8.95 4.93
C ARG A 88 6.05 -7.53 4.51
N LEU A 89 6.82 -6.55 4.98
CA LEU A 89 6.57 -5.13 4.67
C LEU A 89 6.77 -4.84 3.19
N GLY A 90 7.71 -5.53 2.54
CA GLY A 90 7.92 -5.45 1.10
C GLY A 90 6.68 -5.88 0.32
N LEU A 91 6.00 -6.95 0.75
CA LEU A 91 4.77 -7.40 0.08
C LEU A 91 3.65 -6.35 0.23
N ILE A 92 3.45 -5.81 1.43
CA ILE A 92 2.48 -4.72 1.67
C ILE A 92 2.79 -3.53 0.77
N LEU A 93 4.06 -3.11 0.72
CA LEU A 93 4.49 -1.99 -0.11
C LEU A 93 4.28 -2.26 -1.60
N THR A 94 4.49 -3.50 -2.08
CA THR A 94 4.19 -3.85 -3.48
C THR A 94 2.70 -3.79 -3.81
N VAL A 95 1.82 -4.20 -2.89
CA VAL A 95 0.37 -4.10 -3.08
C VAL A 95 -0.06 -2.63 -3.12
N GLN A 96 0.46 -1.81 -2.20
CA GLN A 96 0.17 -0.37 -2.18
C GLN A 96 0.69 0.34 -3.42
N ALA A 97 1.90 0.00 -3.87
CA ALA A 97 2.46 0.52 -5.11
C ALA A 97 1.57 0.15 -6.31
N PHE A 98 1.08 -1.09 -6.36
CA PHE A 98 0.17 -1.52 -7.42
C PHE A 98 -1.13 -0.71 -7.40
N CYS A 99 -1.77 -0.54 -6.23
CA CYS A 99 -2.97 0.27 -6.09
C CYS A 99 -2.77 1.74 -6.46
N ALA A 100 -1.65 2.34 -6.04
CA ALA A 100 -1.32 3.72 -6.36
C ALA A 100 -1.11 3.91 -7.87
N LEU A 101 -0.36 3.01 -8.51
CA LEU A 101 -0.09 3.08 -9.95
C LEU A 101 -1.35 2.83 -10.79
N THR A 102 -2.17 1.83 -10.44
CA THR A 102 -3.42 1.58 -11.17
C THR A 102 -4.40 2.75 -11.01
N PHE A 103 -4.43 3.39 -9.84
CA PHE A 103 -5.25 4.58 -9.63
C PHE A 103 -4.77 5.79 -10.43
N GLN A 104 -3.46 6.02 -10.52
CA GLN A 104 -2.89 7.06 -11.37
C GLN A 104 -3.27 6.86 -12.84
N VAL A 105 -3.14 5.63 -13.35
CA VAL A 105 -3.54 5.27 -14.72
C VAL A 105 -5.04 5.49 -14.92
N PHE A 106 -5.87 5.13 -13.93
CA PHE A 106 -7.32 5.34 -13.99
C PHE A 106 -7.70 6.82 -14.09
N VAL A 107 -7.09 7.69 -13.28
CA VAL A 107 -7.33 9.14 -13.29
C VAL A 107 -6.84 9.77 -14.60
N LEU A 108 -5.69 9.33 -15.14
CA LEU A 108 -5.22 9.76 -16.47
C LEU A 108 -6.20 9.33 -17.58
N ALA A 109 -6.75 8.11 -17.51
CA ALA A 109 -7.71 7.61 -18.50
C ALA A 109 -9.03 8.39 -18.49
N LEU A 110 -9.42 8.97 -17.35
CA LEU A 110 -10.58 9.86 -17.23
C LEU A 110 -10.30 11.29 -17.72
N GLY A 111 -9.07 11.60 -18.17
CA GLY A 111 -8.71 12.89 -18.74
C GLY A 111 -8.30 13.94 -17.71
N ALA A 112 -8.02 13.55 -16.46
CA ALA A 112 -7.50 14.48 -15.47
C ALA A 112 -5.99 14.72 -15.67
N ASP A 113 -5.58 15.98 -15.65
CA ASP A 113 -4.18 16.35 -15.85
C ASP A 113 -3.41 16.38 -14.52
N LEU A 114 -2.72 15.27 -14.23
CA LEU A 114 -1.85 15.12 -13.06
C LEU A 114 -0.60 16.02 -13.11
N SER A 115 -0.36 16.76 -14.20
CA SER A 115 0.73 17.76 -14.27
C SER A 115 0.63 18.81 -13.17
N SER A 116 -0.59 19.09 -12.71
CA SER A 116 -0.89 20.00 -11.60
C SER A 116 -0.34 19.53 -10.24
N LEU A 117 -0.18 18.22 -10.02
CA LEU A 117 0.46 17.68 -8.81
C LEU A 117 2.00 17.77 -8.86
N GLY A 118 2.57 18.13 -10.01
CA GLY A 118 4.00 18.27 -10.22
C GLY A 118 4.58 17.24 -11.16
N THR A 119 5.88 16.99 -11.03
CA THR A 119 6.59 16.01 -11.87
C THR A 119 6.22 14.58 -11.52
N ILE A 120 6.37 13.64 -12.46
CA ILE A 120 6.14 12.21 -12.23
C ILE A 120 6.85 11.73 -10.96
N PHE A 121 8.07 12.20 -10.73
CA PHE A 121 8.85 11.87 -9.54
C PHE A 121 8.22 12.41 -8.23
N GLN A 122 7.74 13.65 -8.24
CA GLN A 122 7.03 14.23 -7.09
C GLN A 122 5.74 13.49 -6.78
N VAL A 123 4.98 13.08 -7.81
CA VAL A 123 3.77 12.28 -7.64
C VAL A 123 4.09 10.92 -6.98
N GLN A 124 5.19 10.27 -7.38
CA GLN A 124 5.59 9.01 -6.73
C GLN A 124 6.04 9.22 -5.28
N LEU A 125 6.80 10.29 -5.00
CA LEU A 125 7.21 10.62 -3.64
C LEU A 125 6.03 11.00 -2.74
N ALA A 126 5.00 11.63 -3.29
CA ALA A 126 3.84 12.12 -2.54
C ALA A 126 3.09 11.00 -1.82
N TRP A 127 3.03 9.79 -2.39
CA TRP A 127 2.44 8.64 -1.71
C TRP A 127 3.50 7.75 -1.03
N LEU A 128 4.70 7.61 -1.61
CA LEU A 128 5.72 6.69 -1.10
C LEU A 128 6.32 7.17 0.23
N VAL A 129 6.64 8.45 0.36
CA VAL A 129 7.28 8.98 1.58
C VAL A 129 6.33 8.87 2.77
N PRO A 130 5.07 9.35 2.71
CA PRO A 130 4.16 9.20 3.83
C PRO A 130 3.80 7.74 4.10
N ALA A 131 3.72 6.89 3.07
CA ALA A 131 3.48 5.46 3.26
C ALA A 131 4.60 4.79 4.05
N LEU A 132 5.86 5.08 3.74
CA LEU A 132 7.00 4.58 4.51
C LEU A 132 6.97 5.12 5.94
N SER A 133 6.72 6.43 6.13
CA SER A 133 6.63 7.03 7.47
C SER A 133 5.52 6.39 8.31
N LEU A 134 4.32 6.26 7.79
CA LEU A 134 3.19 5.66 8.51
C LEU A 134 3.39 4.16 8.72
N MET A 135 4.00 3.45 7.77
CA MET A 135 4.35 2.03 7.95
C MET A 135 5.37 1.87 9.08
N THR A 136 6.41 2.71 9.14
CA THR A 136 7.36 2.69 10.28
C THR A 136 6.70 3.02 11.60
N LEU A 137 5.80 4.01 11.63
CA LEU A 137 5.05 4.37 12.83
C LEU A 137 4.13 3.23 13.27
N GLY A 138 3.42 2.59 12.34
CA GLY A 138 2.59 1.41 12.63
C GLY A 138 3.39 0.26 13.20
N CYS A 139 4.64 0.07 12.75
CA CYS A 139 5.55 -0.94 13.28
C CYS A 139 6.16 -0.58 14.65
N LEU A 140 6.27 0.70 14.99
CA LEU A 140 6.79 1.15 16.28
C LEU A 140 5.70 1.18 17.36
N GLY A 141 4.44 1.38 16.97
CA GLY A 141 3.29 1.40 17.89
C GLY A 141 2.71 0.03 18.22
N SER A 142 3.17 -1.03 17.54
CA SER A 142 2.81 -2.43 17.73
C SER A 142 3.75 -3.13 18.72
#